data_AF-A0A1B6ATT2-F1
#
_entry.id   AF-A0A1B6ATT2-F1
#
_cell.length_a   1.000
_cell.length_b   1.000
_cell.length_c   1.000
_cell.angle_alpha   90.00
_cell.angle_beta   90.00
_cell.angle_gamma   90.00
#
_symmetry.space_group_name_H-M   'P 1'
#
loop_
_entity.id
_entity.type
_entity.pdbx_description
1 polymer ?
#
loop_
_entity_poly.entity_id
_entity_poly.type
_entity_poly.pdbx_seq_one_letter_code
_entity_poly.pdbx_strand_id
1 'polypeptide(L)' 'MIAPWVPSPGVMVKDLLSGRIGKAVGWEPDTREVILAPLDGGEPWETDTFRPPNELDRLRARVAGRRRRA' A
#
# COMPACT_ATOMS: atom_id res chain seq x y z
N MET A 1 -2.51 -21.67 -13.24
CA MET A 1 -3.22 -20.83 -12.25
C MET A 1 -2.20 -19.87 -11.66
N ILE A 2 -2.43 -18.56 -11.76
CA ILE A 2 -1.55 -17.57 -11.11
C ILE A 2 -2.10 -17.38 -9.70
N ALA A 3 -1.31 -17.72 -8.67
CA ALA A 3 -1.71 -17.48 -7.29
C ALA A 3 -1.86 -15.97 -7.04
N PRO A 4 -2.81 -15.53 -6.20
CA PRO A 4 -2.84 -14.16 -5.73
C PRO A 4 -1.48 -13.71 -5.21
N TRP A 5 -1.07 -12.51 -5.58
CA TRP A 5 0.03 -11.87 -4.89
C TRP A 5 -0.42 -11.46 -3.48
N VAL A 6 0.33 -11.90 -2.47
CA VAL A 6 0.13 -11.51 -1.07
C VAL A 6 1.33 -10.67 -0.63
N PRO A 7 1.12 -9.42 -0.18
CA PRO A 7 2.21 -8.55 0.24
C PRO A 7 2.80 -9.00 1.56
N SER A 8 4.13 -9.11 1.63
CA SER A 8 4.83 -9.25 2.91
C SER A 8 4.74 -7.96 3.75
N PRO A 9 4.73 -8.05 5.09
CA PRO A 9 4.79 -6.86 5.93
C PRO A 9 5.96 -5.94 5.56
N GLY A 10 5.71 -4.63 5.58
CA GLY A 10 6.67 -3.57 5.25
C GLY A 10 6.81 -3.25 3.75
N VAL A 11 6.29 -4.09 2.84
CA VAL A 11 6.30 -3.75 1.41
C VAL A 11 5.28 -2.68 1.07
N MET A 12 5.63 -1.81 0.13
CA MET A 12 4.67 -0.83 -0.38
C MET A 12 3.62 -1.55 -1.23
N VAL A 13 2.38 -1.07 -1.12
CA VAL A 13 1.20 -1.57 -1.84
C VAL A 13 0.44 -0.38 -2.39
N LYS A 14 -0.07 -0.52 -3.62
CA LYS A 14 -0.99 0.43 -4.21
C LYS A 14 -2.42 -0.05 -3.97
N ASP A 15 -3.18 0.74 -3.23
CA ASP A 15 -4.63 0.58 -3.15
C ASP A 15 -5.26 1.19 -4.40
N LEU A 16 -6.06 0.38 -5.11
CA LEU A 16 -6.69 0.78 -6.36
C LEU A 16 -8.04 1.46 -6.13
N LEU A 17 -8.71 1.23 -4.99
CA LEU A 17 -9.98 1.87 -4.66
C LEU A 17 -9.78 3.36 -4.37
N SER A 18 -8.86 3.67 -3.46
CA SER A 18 -8.58 5.06 -3.07
C SER A 18 -7.48 5.73 -3.92
N GLY A 19 -6.75 4.94 -4.72
CA GLY A 19 -5.56 5.42 -5.41
C GLY A 19 -4.42 5.79 -4.45
N ARG A 20 -4.46 5.40 -3.18
CA ARG A 20 -3.42 5.68 -2.18
C ARG A 20 -2.31 4.63 -2.22
N ILE A 21 -1.14 4.99 -1.70
CA ILE A 21 -0.02 4.06 -1.50
C ILE A 21 0.24 3.98 0.00
N GLY A 22 0.31 2.75 0.51
CA GLY A 22 0.63 2.45 1.90
C GLY A 22 1.69 1.36 2.01
N LYS A 23 2.14 1.07 3.22
CA LYS A 23 2.92 -0.12 3.55
C LYS A 23 2.00 -1.20 4.10
N ALA A 24 2.15 -2.43 3.63
CA ALA A 24 1.46 -3.56 4.25
C ALA A 24 1.92 -3.73 5.70
N VAL A 25 0.98 -3.80 6.63
CA VAL A 25 1.23 -4.07 8.05
C VAL A 25 0.50 -5.31 8.55
N GLY A 26 -0.49 -5.78 7.80
CA GLY A 26 -1.24 -7.00 8.10
C GLY A 26 -1.90 -7.58 6.85
N TRP A 27 -2.35 -8.82 6.97
CA TRP A 27 -3.07 -9.56 5.95
C TRP A 27 -4.15 -10.40 6.61
N GLU A 28 -5.39 -10.27 6.14
CA GLU A 28 -6.52 -11.06 6.60
C GLU A 28 -6.80 -12.18 5.58
N PRO A 29 -6.44 -13.45 5.88
CA PRO A 29 -6.59 -14.54 4.92
C PRO A 29 -8.04 -14.87 4.56
N ASP A 30 -8.98 -14.64 5.48
CA ASP A 30 -10.39 -15.01 5.28
C ASP A 30 -11.11 -14.04 4.33
N THR A 31 -10.82 -12.73 4.44
CA THR A 31 -11.40 -11.70 3.57
C THR A 31 -10.50 -11.32 2.40
N ARG A 32 -9.24 -11.77 2.41
CA ARG A 32 -8.21 -11.44 1.41
C ARG A 32 -7.90 -9.94 1.36
N GLU A 33 -8.04 -9.28 2.51
CA GLU A 33 -7.75 -7.87 2.70
C GLU A 33 -6.32 -7.65 3.19
N VAL A 34 -5.68 -6.59 2.70
CA VAL A 34 -4.41 -6.11 3.24
C VAL A 34 -4.66 -4.88 4.11
N ILE A 35 -4.06 -4.88 5.29
CA ILE A 35 -4.04 -3.72 6.17
C ILE A 35 -2.84 -2.87 5.77
N LEU A 36 -3.09 -1.63 5.36
CA LEU A 36 -2.09 -0.68 4.88
C LEU A 36 -1.93 0.48 5.87
N ALA A 37 -0.68 0.82 6.19
CA ALA A 37 -0.36 2.03 6.93
C ALA A 37 0.09 3.16 5.99
N PRO A 38 -0.30 4.43 6.25
CA PRO A 38 0.18 5.56 5.47
C PRO A 38 1.70 5.72 5.58
N LEU A 39 2.35 6.13 4.49
CA LEU A 39 3.81 6.31 4.46
C LEU A 39 4.30 7.44 5.37
N ASP A 40 3.47 8.45 5.60
CA ASP A 40 3.78 9.66 6.35
C ASP A 40 3.27 9.61 7.81
N GLY A 41 2.74 8.46 8.25
CA GLY A 41 2.01 8.34 9.50
C GLY A 41 0.53 8.68 9.36
N GLY A 42 -0.29 8.16 10.28
CA GLY A 42 -1.75 8.27 10.27
C GLY A 42 -2.41 6.91 10.49
N GLU A 43 -3.74 6.88 10.40
CA GLU A 43 -4.51 5.66 10.64
C GLU A 43 -4.34 4.64 9.51
N PRO A 44 -4.09 3.36 9.85
CA PRO A 44 -4.16 2.26 8.91
C PRO A 44 -5.54 2.15 8.26
N TRP A 45 -5.58 1.57 7.08
CA TRP A 45 -6.83 1.24 6.38
C TRP A 45 -6.73 -0.12 5.71
N GLU A 46 -7.89 -0.73 5.48
CA GLU A 46 -8.02 -2.04 4.86
C GLU A 46 -8.40 -1.89 3.39
N THR A 47 -7.92 -2.80 2.54
CA THR A 47 -8.32 -2.86 1.13
C THR A 47 -8.21 -4.30 0.61
N ASP A 48 -9.19 -4.71 -0.18
CA ASP A 48 -9.23 -5.99 -0.89
C ASP A 48 -8.70 -5.87 -2.35
N THR A 49 -8.58 -4.63 -2.84
CA THR A 49 -8.29 -4.33 -4.25
C THR A 49 -6.98 -3.58 -4.35
N PHE A 50 -5.90 -4.33 -4.54
CA PHE A 50 -4.55 -3.79 -4.48
C PHE A 50 -3.60 -4.43 -5.50
N ARG A 51 -2.44 -3.80 -5.70
CA ARG A 51 -1.35 -4.35 -6.53
C ARG A 51 0.04 -3.95 -6.02
N PRO A 52 1.10 -4.64 -6.47
CA PRO A 52 2.46 -4.15 -6.30
C PRO A 52 2.60 -2.74 -6.93
N PRO A 53 3.23 -1.79 -6.24
CA PRO A 53 3.48 -0.47 -6.78
C PRO A 53 4.54 -0.56 -7.87
N ASN A 54 4.30 0.16 -8.97
CA ASN A 54 5.29 0.31 -10.03
C ASN A 54 6.33 1.39 -9.64
N GLU A 55 7.33 1.60 -10.50
CA GLU A 55 8.39 2.58 -10.23
C GLU A 55 7.85 4.02 -10.11
N LEU A 56 6.87 4.38 -10.93
CA LEU A 56 6.23 5.69 -10.89
C LEU A 56 5.45 5.90 -9.57
N ASP A 57 4.74 4.88 -9.10
CA ASP A 57 4.04 4.88 -7.81
C ASP A 57 5.03 5.15 -6.67
N ARG A 58 6.18 4.45 -6.66
CA ARG A 58 7.24 4.64 -5.67
C ARG A 58 7.84 6.05 -5.73
N LEU A 59 8.07 6.57 -6.93
CA LEU A 59 8.59 7.93 -7.12
C LEU A 59 7.60 8.97 -6.59
N ARG A 60 6.31 8.84 -6.94
CA ARG A 60 5.25 9.75 -6.46
C ARG A 60 5.13 9.74 -4.94
N ALA A 61 5.17 8.55 -4.33
CA ALA A 61 5.20 8.39 -2.88
C ALA A 61 6.38 9.13 -2.23
N ARG A 62 7.59 8.99 -2.81
CA ARG A 62 8.80 9.67 -2.30
C ARG A 62 8.73 11.19 -2.44
N VAL A 63 8.20 11.69 -3.55
CA VAL A 63 8.05 13.13 -3.80
C VAL A 63 6.99 13.75 -2.89
N ALA A 64 5.86 13.06 -2.66
CA ALA A 64 4.80 13.50 -1.76
C ALA A 64 5.31 13.67 -0.32
N GLY A 65 6.12 12.74 0.17
CA GLY A 65 6.75 12.85 1.49
C GLY A 65 7.80 13.96 1.60
N ARG A 66 8.42 14.38 0.47
CA ARG A 66 9.43 15.45 0.44
C ARG A 66 8.83 16.85 0.37
N ARG A 67 7.76 17.04 -0.42
CA ARG A 67 7.08 18.35 -0.57
C ARG A 67 6.45 18.88 0.71
N ARG A 68 6.20 18.02 1.70
CA ARG A 68 5.55 18.40 2.97
C ARG A 68 6.54 18.72 4.10
N ARG A 69 7.85 18.58 3.87
CA ARG A 69 8.94 18.91 4.83
C ARG A 69 9.72 20.19 4.44
N ALA A 70 9.26 20.91 3.41
CA ALA A 70 9.86 22.16 2.93
C ALA A 70 8.95 23.34 3.28
#